data_AF-A0A9D5F2V0-F1
#
_entry.id   AF-A0A9D5F2V0-F1
#
_cell.length_a   1.000
_cell.length_b   1.000
_cell.length_c   1.000
_cell.angle_alpha   90.00
_cell.angle_beta   90.00
_cell.angle_gamma   90.00
#
_symmetry.space_group_name_H-M   'P 1'
#
loop_
_entity.id
_entity.type
_entity.pdbx_description
1 polymer ?
#
loop_
_entity_poly.entity_id
_entity_poly.type
_entity_poly.pdbx_seq_one_letter_code
_entity_poly.pdbx_strand_id
1 'polypeptide(L)'
;MKEQLAALEKAGELPALDRSTDIVGLDTDRNGIRDDIDAYIVALPVSDAMKKATRQVARVQQKALTIDLNDQITLLALSDASMASTACMSQTAEAGLPADQRNKASNDGYAITLKIEAITANTPERADRYMAYMRALHGTTTTYPEGKVCEDE
;
A
#
# COMPACT_ATOMS: atom_id res chain seq x y z
N MET A 1 -2.01 -16.09 20.92
CA MET A 1 -1.60 -15.12 19.89
C MET A 1 -2.75 -14.18 19.49
N LYS A 2 -3.89 -14.65 18.94
CA LYS A 2 -5.03 -13.76 18.57
C LYS A 2 -5.55 -12.90 19.73
N GLU A 3 -5.74 -13.49 20.91
CA GLU A 3 -6.23 -12.77 22.10
C GLU A 3 -5.23 -11.72 22.62
N GLN A 4 -3.92 -11.99 22.50
CA GLN A 4 -2.87 -11.05 22.90
C GLN A 4 -2.79 -9.84 21.95
N LEU A 5 -2.94 -10.07 20.64
CA LEU A 5 -3.02 -8.97 19.66
C LEU A 5 -4.24 -8.09 19.90
N ALA A 6 -5.41 -8.70 20.14
CA ALA A 6 -6.63 -7.96 20.43
C ALA A 6 -6.52 -7.11 21.71
N ALA A 7 -5.82 -7.59 22.73
CA ALA A 7 -5.57 -6.83 23.95
C ALA A 7 -4.68 -5.61 23.68
N LEU A 8 -3.62 -5.77 22.88
CA LEU A 8 -2.72 -4.68 22.49
C LEU A 8 -3.42 -3.65 21.59
N GLU A 9 -4.30 -4.09 20.69
CA GLU A 9 -5.13 -3.19 19.87
C GLU A 9 -6.12 -2.40 20.73
N LYS A 10 -6.77 -3.05 21.69
CA LYS A 10 -7.68 -2.38 22.64
C LYS A 10 -6.95 -1.41 23.56
N ALA A 11 -5.69 -1.68 23.88
CA ALA A 11 -4.81 -0.79 24.64
C ALA A 11 -4.27 0.38 23.79
N GLY A 12 -4.47 0.37 22.47
CA GLY A 12 -3.91 1.36 21.55
C GLY A 12 -2.41 1.18 21.27
N GLU A 13 -1.82 0.07 21.72
CA GLU A 13 -0.41 -0.26 21.48
C GLU A 13 -0.19 -0.79 20.05
N LEU A 14 -1.23 -1.34 19.42
CA LEU A 14 -1.24 -1.77 18.03
C LEU A 14 -2.40 -1.12 17.26
N PRO A 15 -2.24 -0.88 15.95
CA PRO A 15 -3.36 -0.49 15.11
C PRO A 15 -4.38 -1.63 15.06
N ALA A 16 -5.66 -1.28 15.20
CA ALA A 16 -6.76 -2.24 15.02
C ALA A 16 -6.90 -2.58 13.54
N LEU A 17 -6.50 -3.79 13.16
CA LEU A 17 -6.52 -4.24 11.77
C LEU A 17 -7.65 -5.23 11.51
N ASP A 18 -8.27 -5.12 10.35
CA ASP A 18 -9.24 -6.10 9.86
C ASP A 18 -8.49 -7.40 9.51
N ARG A 19 -8.85 -8.49 10.20
CA ARG A 19 -8.32 -9.84 9.97
C ARG A 19 -9.44 -10.83 9.64
N SER A 20 -10.55 -10.33 9.10
CA SER A 20 -11.64 -11.16 8.59
C SER A 20 -11.18 -11.96 7.36
N THR A 21 -11.94 -13.00 7.02
CA THR A 21 -11.69 -13.82 5.82
C THR A 21 -12.19 -13.14 4.53
N ASP A 22 -12.80 -11.97 4.62
CA ASP A 22 -13.17 -11.18 3.45
C ASP A 22 -11.92 -10.57 2.84
N ILE A 23 -11.59 -10.98 1.60
CA ILE A 23 -10.41 -10.51 0.88
C ILE A 23 -10.49 -9.00 0.63
N VAL A 24 -11.69 -8.48 0.34
CA VAL A 24 -11.90 -7.05 0.08
C VAL A 24 -11.85 -6.27 1.38
N GLY A 25 -12.55 -6.75 2.40
CA GLY A 25 -12.70 -6.06 3.68
C GLY A 25 -13.63 -4.85 3.57
N LEU A 26 -13.82 -4.14 4.69
CA LEU A 26 -14.71 -3.00 4.77
C LEU A 26 -14.04 -1.73 4.22
N ASP A 27 -14.65 -1.12 3.20
CA ASP A 27 -14.32 0.20 2.64
C ASP A 27 -15.64 0.99 2.56
N THR A 28 -15.88 1.84 3.57
CA THR A 28 -17.19 2.51 3.75
C THR A 28 -17.37 3.69 2.78
N ASP A 29 -16.32 4.45 2.52
CA ASP A 29 -16.36 5.63 1.65
C ASP A 29 -16.11 5.31 0.17
N ARG A 30 -15.74 4.06 -0.13
CA ARG A 30 -15.46 3.51 -1.47
C ARG A 30 -14.29 4.21 -2.15
N ASN A 31 -13.30 4.63 -1.38
CA ASN A 31 -12.08 5.25 -1.90
C ASN A 31 -11.06 4.20 -2.42
N GLY A 32 -11.39 2.90 -2.33
CA GLY A 32 -10.52 1.80 -2.73
C GLY A 32 -9.53 1.39 -1.65
N ILE A 33 -9.70 1.86 -0.42
CA ILE A 33 -8.87 1.56 0.75
C ILE A 33 -9.78 1.05 1.87
N ARG A 34 -9.48 -0.15 2.39
CA ARG A 34 -10.09 -0.60 3.64
C ARG A 34 -9.96 0.41 4.77
N ASP A 35 -11.04 0.56 5.54
CA ASP A 35 -11.16 1.51 6.66
C ASP A 35 -10.05 1.31 7.71
N ASP A 36 -9.58 0.07 7.94
CA ASP A 36 -8.48 -0.24 8.88
C ASP A 36 -7.12 0.31 8.42
N ILE A 37 -6.86 0.25 7.12
CA ILE A 37 -5.67 0.81 6.50
C ILE A 37 -5.75 2.35 6.49
N ASP A 38 -6.91 2.93 6.20
CA ASP A 38 -7.08 4.38 6.28
C ASP A 38 -6.84 4.91 7.70
N ALA A 39 -7.40 4.25 8.71
CA ALA A 39 -7.14 4.58 10.11
C ALA A 39 -5.65 4.48 10.46
N TYR A 40 -4.96 3.45 9.96
CA TYR A 40 -3.51 3.31 10.11
C TYR A 40 -2.75 4.48 9.47
N ILE A 41 -3.10 4.87 8.24
CA ILE A 41 -2.47 5.98 7.50
C ILE A 41 -2.70 7.32 8.22
N VAL A 42 -3.91 7.56 8.74
CA VAL A 42 -4.23 8.77 9.51
C VAL A 42 -3.35 8.89 10.76
N ALA A 43 -3.08 7.77 11.43
CA ALA A 43 -2.26 7.70 12.65
C ALA A 43 -0.75 7.84 12.40
N LEU A 44 -0.27 7.74 11.15
CA LEU A 44 1.16 7.88 10.84
C LEU A 44 1.68 9.28 11.22
N PRO A 45 2.83 9.38 11.91
CA PRO A 45 3.46 10.65 12.27
C PRO A 45 4.27 11.24 11.10
N VAL A 46 3.62 11.38 9.94
CA VAL A 46 4.20 11.90 8.70
C VAL A 46 3.37 13.07 8.18
N SER A 47 3.90 13.82 7.20
CA SER A 47 3.19 14.94 6.59
C SER A 47 1.94 14.50 5.84
N ASP A 48 1.01 15.42 5.61
CA ASP A 48 -0.22 15.13 4.84
C ASP A 48 0.09 14.69 3.40
N ALA A 49 1.15 15.24 2.80
CA ALA A 49 1.63 14.80 1.49
C ALA A 49 2.08 13.33 1.51
N MET A 50 2.82 12.92 2.55
CA MET A 50 3.20 11.51 2.74
C MET A 50 1.98 10.62 2.97
N LYS A 51 0.96 11.08 3.72
CA LYS A 51 -0.29 10.34 3.90
C LYS A 51 -1.01 10.15 2.56
N LYS A 52 -1.08 11.18 1.72
CA LYS A 52 -1.66 11.09 0.36
C LYS A 52 -0.91 10.08 -0.52
N ALA A 53 0.43 10.15 -0.57
CA ALA A 53 1.24 9.16 -1.28
C ALA A 53 1.03 7.73 -0.73
N THR A 54 0.87 7.59 0.59
CA THR A 54 0.58 6.30 1.24
C THR A 54 -0.79 5.75 0.84
N ARG A 55 -1.82 6.60 0.67
CA ARG A 55 -3.13 6.19 0.18
C ARG A 55 -3.08 5.67 -1.26
N GLN A 56 -2.30 6.31 -2.12
CA GLN A 56 -2.06 5.80 -3.49
C GLN A 56 -1.45 4.39 -3.46
N VAL A 57 -0.43 4.16 -2.61
CA VAL A 57 0.13 2.81 -2.41
C VAL A 57 -0.94 1.83 -1.92
N ALA A 58 -1.75 2.23 -0.92
CA ALA A 58 -2.79 1.37 -0.35
C ALA A 58 -3.85 0.96 -1.38
N ARG A 59 -4.29 1.89 -2.24
CA ARG A 59 -5.22 1.59 -3.33
C ARG A 59 -4.65 0.57 -4.29
N VAL A 60 -3.41 0.77 -4.75
CA VAL A 60 -2.76 -0.16 -5.69
C VAL A 60 -2.63 -1.56 -5.05
N GLN A 61 -2.16 -1.64 -3.80
CA GLN A 61 -2.00 -2.92 -3.13
C GLN A 61 -3.34 -3.64 -2.90
N GLN A 62 -4.42 -2.92 -2.59
CA GLN A 62 -5.74 -3.53 -2.44
C GLN A 62 -6.38 -3.91 -3.77
N LYS A 63 -6.11 -3.15 -4.84
CA LYS A 63 -6.49 -3.52 -6.20
C LYS A 63 -5.86 -4.86 -6.61
N ALA A 64 -4.64 -5.16 -6.17
CA ALA A 64 -3.96 -6.42 -6.45
C ALA A 64 -4.73 -7.64 -5.91
N LEU A 65 -5.59 -7.47 -4.91
CA LEU A 65 -6.43 -8.52 -4.34
C LEU A 65 -7.72 -8.77 -5.15
N THR A 66 -8.13 -7.85 -6.02
CA THR A 66 -9.47 -7.85 -6.64
C THR A 66 -9.48 -7.92 -8.17
N ILE A 67 -8.37 -7.59 -8.85
CA ILE A 67 -8.30 -7.68 -10.32
C ILE A 67 -8.45 -9.12 -10.84
N ASP A 68 -8.88 -9.27 -12.09
CA ASP A 68 -8.74 -10.53 -12.82
C ASP A 68 -7.28 -10.73 -13.21
N LEU A 69 -6.68 -11.83 -12.75
CA LEU A 69 -5.27 -12.16 -13.01
C LEU A 69 -5.04 -12.71 -14.42
N ASN A 70 -6.10 -13.08 -15.16
CA ASN A 70 -6.02 -13.54 -16.54
C ASN A 70 -6.20 -12.40 -17.55
N ASP A 71 -6.68 -11.25 -17.10
CA ASP A 71 -6.73 -10.04 -17.91
C ASP A 71 -5.36 -9.35 -17.91
N GLN A 72 -4.56 -9.66 -18.93
CA GLN A 72 -3.21 -9.11 -19.07
C GLN A 72 -3.20 -7.58 -19.14
N ILE A 73 -4.23 -6.95 -19.71
CA ILE A 73 -4.29 -5.49 -19.82
C ILE A 73 -4.45 -4.89 -18.42
N THR A 74 -5.41 -5.40 -17.64
CA THR A 74 -5.63 -4.95 -16.26
C THR A 74 -4.43 -5.26 -15.36
N LEU A 75 -3.79 -6.42 -15.54
CA LEU A 75 -2.61 -6.82 -14.79
C LEU A 75 -1.43 -5.87 -15.02
N LEU A 76 -1.12 -5.54 -16.28
CA LEU A 76 -0.04 -4.62 -16.64
C LEU A 76 -0.35 -3.18 -16.22
N ALA A 77 -1.60 -2.73 -16.38
CA ALA A 77 -2.02 -1.41 -15.91
C ALA A 77 -1.84 -1.27 -14.39
N LEU A 78 -2.10 -2.33 -13.61
CA LEU A 78 -1.85 -2.32 -12.18
C LEU A 78 -0.34 -2.35 -11.85
N SER A 79 0.47 -3.04 -12.63
CA SER A 79 1.94 -3.01 -12.50
C SER A 79 2.50 -1.60 -12.71
N ASP A 80 2.01 -0.90 -13.74
CA ASP A 80 2.39 0.48 -14.01
C ASP A 80 1.91 1.43 -12.90
N ALA A 81 0.68 1.25 -12.40
CA ALA A 81 0.18 2.00 -11.25
C ALA A 81 0.99 1.74 -9.97
N SER A 82 1.45 0.51 -9.76
CA SER A 82 2.33 0.15 -8.64
C SER A 82 3.65 0.90 -8.73
N MET A 83 4.27 0.95 -9.92
CA MET A 83 5.49 1.71 -10.13
C MET A 83 5.28 3.22 -9.96
N ALA A 84 4.14 3.76 -10.43
CA ALA A 84 3.77 5.15 -10.19
C ALA A 84 3.59 5.47 -8.70
N SER A 85 2.98 4.57 -7.92
CA SER A 85 2.84 4.74 -6.47
C SER A 85 4.19 4.75 -5.75
N THR A 86 5.13 3.88 -6.16
CA THR A 86 6.51 3.86 -5.66
C THR A 86 7.25 5.15 -6.00
N ALA A 87 7.10 5.65 -7.23
CA ALA A 87 7.68 6.91 -7.65
C ALA A 87 7.10 8.10 -6.88
N CYS A 88 5.77 8.12 -6.67
CA CYS A 88 5.12 9.16 -5.87
C CYS A 88 5.63 9.16 -4.43
N MET A 89 5.75 8.00 -3.79
CA MET A 89 6.28 7.87 -2.44
C MET A 89 7.72 8.42 -2.34
N SER A 90 8.59 8.03 -3.27
CA SER A 90 9.98 8.50 -3.31
C SER A 90 10.07 10.00 -3.54
N GLN A 91 9.38 10.53 -4.56
CA GLN A 91 9.38 11.97 -4.85
C GLN A 91 8.83 12.79 -3.68
N THR A 92 7.77 12.30 -3.01
CA THR A 92 7.18 12.98 -1.87
C THR A 92 8.10 12.96 -0.66
N ALA A 93 8.78 11.84 -0.39
CA ALA A 93 9.71 11.73 0.72
C ALA A 93 10.96 12.61 0.52
N GLU A 94 11.44 12.74 -0.72
CA GLU A 94 12.62 13.54 -1.07
C GLU A 94 12.32 15.03 -1.24
N ALA A 95 11.06 15.43 -1.29
CA ALA A 95 10.65 16.79 -1.59
C ALA A 95 11.25 17.80 -0.59
N GLY A 96 11.99 18.78 -1.12
CA GLY A 96 12.62 19.84 -0.33
C GLY A 96 13.88 19.41 0.43
N LEU A 97 14.35 18.15 0.28
CA LEU A 97 15.54 17.66 0.97
C LEU A 97 16.85 17.87 0.17
N PRO A 98 17.96 18.15 0.88
CA PRO A 98 19.32 18.09 0.33
C PRO A 98 19.66 16.70 -0.23
N ALA A 99 20.50 16.64 -1.25
CA ALA A 99 20.83 15.40 -1.96
C ALA A 99 21.40 14.30 -1.06
N ASP A 100 22.19 14.65 -0.04
CA ASP A 100 22.76 13.74 0.95
C ASP A 100 21.72 13.11 1.89
N GLN A 101 20.51 13.68 1.99
CA GLN A 101 19.42 13.20 2.83
C GLN A 101 18.37 12.40 2.06
N ARG A 102 18.33 12.53 0.73
CA ARG A 102 17.30 11.91 -0.14
C ARG A 102 17.26 10.40 -0.03
N ASN A 103 18.42 9.74 -0.04
CA ASN A 103 18.50 8.28 0.06
C ASN A 103 17.84 7.76 1.35
N LYS A 104 18.07 8.44 2.48
CA LYS A 104 17.44 8.06 3.75
C LYS A 104 15.93 8.27 3.68
N ALA A 105 15.48 9.41 3.18
CA ALA A 105 14.05 9.72 3.07
C ALA A 105 13.31 8.74 2.16
N SER A 106 13.89 8.41 1.00
CA SER A 106 13.34 7.37 0.10
C SER A 106 13.25 6.00 0.77
N ASN A 107 14.26 5.61 1.56
CA ASN A 107 14.20 4.36 2.33
C ASN A 107 13.10 4.39 3.42
N ASP A 108 12.93 5.53 4.10
CA ASP A 108 11.87 5.70 5.11
C ASP A 108 10.48 5.61 4.44
N GLY A 109 10.29 6.23 3.27
CA GLY A 109 9.07 6.10 2.47
C GLY A 109 8.82 4.67 1.99
N TYR A 110 9.85 3.98 1.52
CA TYR A 110 9.76 2.57 1.12
C TYR A 110 9.38 1.65 2.30
N ALA A 111 9.86 1.94 3.51
CA ALA A 111 9.47 1.20 4.72
C ALA A 111 7.96 1.34 5.01
N ILE A 112 7.36 2.50 4.73
CA ILE A 112 5.91 2.69 4.83
C ILE A 112 5.19 1.84 3.77
N THR A 113 5.66 1.82 2.53
CA THR A 113 5.11 0.97 1.46
C THR A 113 5.08 -0.51 1.87
N LEU A 114 6.19 -1.04 2.40
CA LEU A 114 6.27 -2.42 2.89
C LEU A 114 5.29 -2.68 4.04
N LYS A 115 5.04 -1.69 4.90
CA LYS A 115 4.09 -1.83 5.99
C LYS A 115 2.65 -1.88 5.47
N ILE A 116 2.30 -1.05 4.49
CA ILE A 116 0.98 -1.10 3.83
C ILE A 116 0.78 -2.44 3.13
N GLU A 117 1.79 -2.97 2.46
CA GLU A 117 1.76 -4.32 1.86
C GLU A 117 1.48 -5.39 2.93
N ALA A 118 2.21 -5.36 4.05
CA ALA A 118 2.04 -6.32 5.14
C ALA A 118 0.65 -6.25 5.79
N ILE A 119 0.08 -5.05 5.95
CA ILE A 119 -1.28 -4.87 6.48
C ILE A 119 -2.32 -5.29 5.43
N THR A 120 -2.04 -5.10 4.15
CA THR A 120 -2.92 -5.52 3.05
C THR A 120 -3.02 -7.05 2.99
N ALA A 121 -1.90 -7.76 3.09
CA ALA A 121 -1.80 -9.23 3.04
C ALA A 121 -1.86 -9.92 4.42
N ASN A 122 -2.53 -9.33 5.41
CA ASN A 122 -2.46 -9.71 6.83
C ASN A 122 -3.27 -10.97 7.24
N THR A 123 -3.89 -11.67 6.29
CA THR A 123 -4.60 -12.96 6.51
C THR A 123 -4.13 -14.01 5.51
N PRO A 124 -4.29 -15.32 5.79
CA PRO A 124 -3.92 -16.37 4.86
C PRO A 124 -4.56 -16.19 3.47
N GLU A 125 -5.84 -15.84 3.42
CA GLU A 125 -6.58 -15.67 2.16
C GLU A 125 -6.05 -14.48 1.34
N ARG A 126 -5.73 -13.35 2.01
CA ARG A 126 -5.15 -12.16 1.36
C ARG A 126 -3.71 -12.41 0.93
N ALA A 127 -2.93 -13.13 1.73
CA ALA A 127 -1.56 -13.51 1.39
C ALA A 127 -1.52 -14.45 0.18
N ASP A 128 -2.36 -15.48 0.16
CA ASP A 128 -2.46 -16.41 -0.98
C ASP A 128 -2.86 -15.68 -2.26
N ARG A 129 -3.83 -14.76 -2.16
CA ARG A 129 -4.27 -13.94 -3.30
C ARG A 129 -3.18 -12.98 -3.78
N TYR A 130 -2.41 -12.38 -2.87
CA TYR A 130 -1.26 -11.54 -3.22
C TYR A 130 -0.14 -12.33 -3.89
N MET A 131 0.16 -13.55 -3.39
CA MET A 131 1.13 -14.44 -4.01
C MET A 131 0.70 -14.89 -5.42
N ALA A 132 -0.60 -15.09 -5.65
CA ALA A 132 -1.13 -15.36 -6.99
C ALA A 132 -0.91 -14.17 -7.94
N TYR A 133 -1.13 -12.93 -7.47
CA TYR A 133 -0.82 -11.72 -8.23
C TYR A 133 0.67 -11.61 -8.59
N MET A 134 1.55 -11.81 -7.60
CA MET A 134 3.01 -11.80 -7.83
C MET A 134 3.45 -12.87 -8.83
N ARG A 135 2.82 -14.05 -8.79
CA ARG A 135 3.07 -15.13 -9.75
C ARG A 135 2.59 -14.77 -11.16
N ALA A 136 1.47 -14.07 -11.28
CA ALA A 136 0.95 -13.60 -12.57
C ALA A 136 1.87 -12.53 -13.21
N LEU A 137 2.50 -11.69 -12.39
CA LEU A 137 3.49 -10.71 -12.87
C LEU A 137 4.87 -11.30 -13.19
N HIS A 138 5.13 -12.55 -12.82
CA HIS A 138 6.45 -13.15 -13.02
C HIS A 138 6.84 -13.14 -14.52
N GLY A 139 8.01 -12.58 -14.83
CA GLY A 139 8.51 -12.44 -16.20
C GLY A 139 8.03 -11.18 -16.93
N THR A 140 7.21 -10.34 -16.28
CA THR A 140 6.89 -9.01 -16.79
C THR A 140 7.95 -7.99 -16.36
N THR A 141 8.00 -6.86 -17.06
CA THR A 141 8.84 -5.71 -16.75
C THR A 141 7.99 -4.45 -16.86
N THR A 142 8.16 -3.52 -15.94
CA THR A 142 7.55 -2.18 -16.01
C THR A 142 8.65 -1.12 -16.05
N THR A 143 8.32 0.04 -16.62
CA THR A 143 9.25 1.16 -16.72
C THR A 143 9.03 2.10 -15.54
N TYR A 144 10.11 2.62 -14.97
CA TYR A 144 10.00 3.65 -13.95
C TYR A 144 9.43 4.94 -14.58
N PRO A 145 8.30 5.47 -14.09
CA PRO A 145 7.63 6.59 -14.74
C PRO A 145 8.39 7.90 -14.53
N GLU A 146 8.35 8.75 -15.55
CA GLU A 146 8.87 10.11 -15.51
C GLU A 146 7.72 11.13 -15.39
N GLY A 147 7.96 12.25 -14.71
CA GLY A 147 6.98 13.32 -14.57
C GLY A 147 6.04 13.16 -13.38
N LYS A 148 4.77 13.59 -13.55
CA LYS A 148 3.75 13.57 -12.49
C LYS A 148 3.27 12.13 -12.24
N VAL A 149 3.54 11.64 -11.04
CA VAL A 149 3.24 10.26 -10.62
C VAL A 149 2.27 10.16 -9.44
N CYS A 150 2.12 11.24 -8.67
CA CYS A 150 1.15 11.32 -7.59
C CYS A 150 -0.25 11.62 -8.12
N GLU A 151 -1.24 10.94 -7.56
CA GLU A 151 -2.67 11.21 -7.78
C GLU A 151 -3.08 12.58 -7.21
N ASP A 152 -4.16 13.16 -7.73
CA ASP A 152 -4.63 14.51 -7.36
C ASP A 152 -5.48 14.57 -6.08
N GLU A 153 -5.81 13.44 -5.47
CA GLU A 153 -6.66 13.35 -4.26
C GLU A 153 -6.09 14.10 -3.05
#